data_AF-A0A9J7BRQ2-F1
#
_entry.id   AF-A0A9J7BRQ2-F1
#
_cell.length_a   1.000
_cell.length_b   1.000
_cell.length_c   1.000
_cell.angle_alpha   90.00
_cell.angle_beta   90.00
_cell.angle_gamma   90.00
#
_symmetry.space_group_name_H-M   'P 1'
#
loop_
_entity.id
_entity.type
_entity.pdbx_description
1 polymer ?
#
loop_
_entity_poly.entity_id
_entity_poly.type
_entity_poly.pdbx_seq_one_letter_code
_entity_poly.pdbx_strand_id
1 'polypeptide(L)'
;MRWLITNRTIQENGQFGGDMGTLSYCVLRDGGTSTSAADWLPVGSDDFRKKLVEVVQNTFPPVVKDGIPTPPDEQKHVCLFVHGYNNPWSDVMTRYEKVATTLFDGPDGLGQCITFDWPSKGNLLLPLRSFRGAQDPH
;
A
#
# COMPACT_ATOMS: atom_id res chain seq x y z
N MET A 1 -0.03 12.05 0.62
CA MET A 1 0.32 11.11 1.71
C MET A 1 0.84 9.83 1.08
N ARG A 2 1.69 9.07 1.78
CA ARG A 2 2.15 7.76 1.32
C ARG A 2 1.67 6.67 2.26
N TRP A 3 1.37 5.52 1.70
CA TRP A 3 0.67 4.43 2.37
C TRP A 3 1.39 3.12 2.11
N LEU A 4 1.65 2.35 3.17
CA LEU A 4 2.29 1.05 3.09
C LEU A 4 1.42 0.02 3.81
N ILE A 5 1.14 -1.06 3.11
CA ILE A 5 0.66 -2.30 3.67
C ILE A 5 1.79 -3.31 3.49
N THR A 6 2.18 -4.00 4.55
CA THR A 6 3.24 -5.01 4.45
C THR A 6 2.97 -6.20 5.33
N ASN A 7 3.37 -7.37 4.86
CA ASN A 7 3.46 -8.58 5.66
C ASN A 7 4.91 -9.04 5.81
N ARG A 8 5.88 -8.13 5.72
CA ARG A 8 7.26 -8.38 6.17
C ARG A 8 7.32 -8.39 7.69
N THR A 9 8.22 -9.19 8.25
CA THR A 9 8.57 -9.08 9.67
C THR A 9 9.12 -7.68 9.97
N ILE A 10 8.73 -7.10 11.11
CA ILE A 10 9.31 -5.86 11.61
C ILE A 10 10.34 -6.25 12.67
N GLN A 11 11.59 -5.89 12.43
CA GLN A 11 12.70 -6.20 13.34
C GLN A 11 12.68 -5.26 14.56
N GLU A 12 13.38 -5.63 15.63
CA GLU A 12 13.45 -4.82 16.87
C GLU A 12 14.01 -3.41 16.64
N ASN A 13 14.84 -3.23 15.61
CA ASN A 13 15.39 -1.95 15.18
C ASN A 13 14.43 -1.14 14.26
N GLY A 14 13.19 -1.59 14.09
CA GLY A 14 12.18 -0.97 13.23
C GLY A 14 12.38 -1.18 11.73
N GLN A 15 13.35 -2.00 11.31
CA GLN A 15 13.57 -2.31 9.89
C GLN A 15 12.62 -3.41 9.39
N PHE A 16 12.29 -3.36 8.10
CA PHE A 16 11.54 -4.43 7.45
C PHE A 16 12.46 -5.61 7.10
N GLY A 17 12.13 -6.78 7.63
CA GLY A 17 12.83 -8.02 7.41
C GLY A 17 12.52 -8.70 6.07
N GLY A 18 13.18 -9.83 5.86
CA GLY A 18 13.01 -10.65 4.66
C GLY A 18 11.97 -11.76 4.80
N ASP A 19 11.35 -11.94 5.97
CA ASP A 19 10.43 -13.05 6.26
C ASP A 19 8.98 -12.59 6.28
N MET A 20 8.06 -13.54 6.08
CA MET A 20 6.63 -13.27 6.26
C MET A 20 6.32 -13.09 7.74
N GLY A 21 5.65 -11.99 8.06
CA GLY A 21 5.10 -11.67 9.37
C GLY A 21 3.61 -11.36 9.28
N THR A 22 3.10 -10.73 10.33
CA THR A 22 1.70 -10.27 10.40
C THR A 22 1.49 -9.07 9.48
N LEU A 23 0.30 -8.99 8.89
CA LEU A 23 -0.12 -7.85 8.10
C LEU A 23 -0.09 -6.57 8.94
N SER A 24 0.66 -5.59 8.48
CA SER A 24 0.92 -4.31 9.13
C SER A 24 0.53 -3.16 8.21
N TYR A 25 0.04 -2.08 8.80
CA TYR A 25 -0.40 -0.87 8.11
C TYR A 25 0.46 0.29 8.58
N CYS A 26 1.00 1.04 7.63
CA CYS A 26 1.92 2.14 7.93
C CYS A 26 1.58 3.36 7.09
N VAL A 27 1.76 4.53 7.70
CA VAL A 27 1.75 5.82 6.99
C VAL A 27 3.14 6.43 7.06
N LEU A 28 3.57 7.08 5.98
CA LEU A 28 4.84 7.79 6.01
C LEU A 28 4.71 9.03 6.89
N ARG A 29 5.68 9.26 7.78
CA ARG A 29 5.72 10.48 8.60
C ARG A 29 5.84 11.72 7.71
N ASP A 30 5.36 12.85 8.21
CA ASP A 30 5.50 14.13 7.53
C ASP A 30 6.98 14.50 7.35
N GLY A 31 7.36 14.84 6.12
CA GLY A 31 8.75 15.13 5.74
C GLY A 31 9.67 13.91 5.68
N GLY A 32 9.16 12.70 5.90
CA GLY A 32 9.93 11.46 5.79
C GLY A 32 10.19 11.04 4.35
N THR A 33 11.06 10.04 4.17
CA THR A 33 11.39 9.45 2.87
C THR A 33 10.88 8.02 2.78
N SER A 34 10.20 7.66 1.70
CA SER A 34 9.62 6.32 1.51
C SER A 34 10.65 5.18 1.50
N THR A 35 11.91 5.48 1.20
CA THR A 35 13.04 4.53 1.24
C THR A 35 13.71 4.42 2.62
N SER A 36 13.18 5.09 3.65
CA SER A 36 13.64 4.98 5.04
C SER A 36 12.62 4.19 5.86
N ALA A 37 12.96 3.00 6.32
CA ALA A 37 12.05 2.16 7.12
C ALA A 37 11.61 2.87 8.41
N ALA A 38 12.49 3.66 9.02
CA ALA A 38 12.23 4.40 10.25
C ALA A 38 11.21 5.55 10.09
N ASP A 39 10.93 5.97 8.86
CA ASP A 39 9.94 7.01 8.57
C ASP A 39 8.51 6.45 8.42
N TRP A 40 8.37 5.13 8.34
CA TRP A 40 7.07 4.47 8.28
C TRP A 40 6.51 4.27 9.68
N LEU A 41 5.41 4.94 9.96
CA LEU A 41 4.74 4.90 11.26
C LEU A 41 3.66 3.81 11.24
N PRO A 42 3.79 2.75 12.06
CA PRO A 42 2.74 1.75 12.19
C PRO A 42 1.46 2.37 12.76
N VAL A 43 0.32 1.98 12.18
CA VAL A 43 -1.01 2.38 12.62
C VAL A 43 -1.93 1.15 12.66
N GLY A 44 -3.01 1.20 13.44
CA GLY A 44 -4.05 0.18 13.40
C GLY A 44 -4.76 0.16 12.04
N SER A 45 -5.33 -0.98 11.65
CA SER A 45 -6.09 -1.11 10.39
C SER A 45 -7.25 -0.11 10.31
N ASP A 46 -7.94 0.11 11.44
CA ASP A 46 -9.07 1.03 11.51
C ASP A 46 -8.63 2.48 11.35
N ASP A 47 -7.52 2.87 11.98
CA ASP A 47 -6.93 4.20 11.83
C ASP A 47 -6.38 4.43 10.43
N PHE A 48 -5.76 3.42 9.82
CA PHE A 48 -5.31 3.47 8.43
C PHE A 48 -6.49 3.73 7.50
N ARG A 49 -7.57 2.93 7.62
CA ARG A 49 -8.78 3.10 6.82
C ARG A 49 -9.41 4.47 7.05
N LYS A 50 -9.53 4.91 8.31
CA LYS A 50 -10.10 6.21 8.66
C LYS A 50 -9.33 7.35 7.99
N LYS A 51 -8.01 7.35 8.12
CA LYS A 51 -7.13 8.35 7.47
C LYS A 51 -7.27 8.33 5.95
N LEU A 52 -7.31 7.15 5.34
CA LEU A 52 -7.46 7.02 3.89
C LEU A 52 -8.81 7.58 3.41
N VAL A 53 -9.90 7.25 4.10
CA VAL A 53 -11.24 7.77 3.79
C VAL A 53 -11.27 9.28 3.92
N GLU A 54 -10.68 9.83 4.99
CA GLU A 54 -10.60 11.28 5.20
C GLU A 54 -9.84 11.98 4.06
N VAL A 55 -8.69 11.43 3.64
CA VAL A 55 -7.93 11.98 2.50
C VAL A 55 -8.74 11.92 1.21
N VAL A 56 -9.41 10.80 0.93
CA VAL A 56 -10.26 10.64 -0.26
C VAL A 56 -11.40 11.66 -0.24
N GLN A 57 -12.11 11.80 0.88
CA GLN A 57 -13.21 12.76 1.03
C GLN A 57 -12.77 14.22 0.85
N ASN A 58 -11.55 14.55 1.28
CA ASN A 58 -11.04 15.92 1.21
C ASN A 58 -10.39 16.26 -0.13
N THR A 59 -9.97 15.27 -0.93
CA THR A 59 -9.13 15.51 -2.12
C THR A 59 -9.69 14.98 -3.44
N PHE A 60 -10.65 14.06 -3.40
CA PHE A 60 -11.24 13.50 -4.62
C PHE A 60 -12.47 14.31 -5.00
N PRO A 61 -12.71 14.52 -6.31
CA PRO A 61 -14.00 15.03 -6.74
C PRO A 61 -15.11 14.03 -6.34
N PRO A 62 -16.32 14.52 -6.01
CA PRO A 62 -17.46 13.64 -5.77
C PRO A 62 -17.73 12.78 -7.01
N VAL A 63 -18.16 11.53 -6.83
CA VAL A 63 -18.49 10.64 -7.96
C VAL A 63 -19.68 11.16 -8.77
N VAL A 64 -20.65 11.79 -8.08
CA VAL A 64 -21.79 12.48 -8.67
C VAL A 64 -21.93 13.82 -7.98
N LYS A 65 -22.01 14.90 -8.76
CA LYS A 65 -22.26 16.26 -8.27
C LYS A 65 -23.55 16.78 -8.91
N ASP A 66 -24.52 17.18 -8.09
CA ASP A 66 -25.80 17.73 -8.54
C ASP A 66 -26.55 16.83 -9.56
N GLY A 67 -26.43 15.50 -9.40
CA GLY A 67 -27.04 14.51 -10.29
C GLY A 67 -26.26 14.23 -11.57
N ILE A 68 -25.11 14.88 -11.78
CA ILE A 68 -24.23 14.69 -12.94
C ILE A 68 -23.03 13.83 -12.50
N PRO A 69 -22.78 12.67 -13.14
CA PRO A 69 -21.58 11.86 -12.87
C PRO A 69 -20.31 12.61 -13.28
N THR A 70 -19.26 12.50 -12.46
CA THR A 70 -17.94 13.01 -12.80
C THR A 70 -17.36 12.21 -13.97
N PRO A 71 -16.88 12.86 -15.05
CA PRO A 71 -16.28 12.20 -16.21
C PRO A 71 -15.16 11.22 -15.81
N PRO A 72 -14.98 10.08 -16.50
CA PRO A 72 -13.98 9.07 -16.12
C PRO A 72 -12.54 9.60 -16.02
N ASP A 73 -12.17 10.58 -16.84
CA ASP A 73 -10.86 11.24 -16.87
C ASP A 73 -10.65 12.24 -15.72
N GLU A 74 -11.74 12.70 -15.09
CA GLU A 74 -11.71 13.55 -13.90
C GLU A 74 -11.81 12.74 -12.59
N GLN A 75 -12.08 11.44 -12.67
CA GLN A 75 -12.17 10.59 -11.49
C GLN A 75 -10.78 10.30 -10.91
N LYS A 76 -10.70 10.39 -9.58
CA LYS A 76 -9.52 9.95 -8.81
C LYS A 76 -9.76 8.58 -8.21
N HIS A 77 -8.69 7.81 -8.05
CA HIS A 77 -8.72 6.42 -7.63
C HIS A 77 -7.79 6.16 -6.45
N VAL A 78 -8.16 5.17 -5.64
CA VAL A 78 -7.23 4.49 -4.74
C VAL A 78 -6.66 3.31 -5.50
N CYS A 79 -5.34 3.31 -5.72
CA CYS A 79 -4.63 2.28 -6.47
C CYS A 79 -3.69 1.49 -5.55
N LEU A 80 -3.65 0.17 -5.72
CA LEU A 80 -2.71 -0.70 -5.03
C LEU A 80 -1.53 -1.03 -5.94
N PHE A 81 -0.35 -0.56 -5.56
CA PHE A 81 0.92 -0.93 -6.16
C PHE A 81 1.44 -2.20 -5.49
N VAL A 82 1.44 -3.32 -6.22
CA VAL A 82 1.97 -4.61 -5.75
C VAL A 82 3.19 -4.95 -6.59
N HIS A 83 4.34 -5.12 -5.95
CA HIS A 83 5.56 -5.49 -6.68
C HIS A 83 5.61 -7.00 -6.96
N GLY A 84 6.35 -7.35 -8.01
CA GLY A 84 6.61 -8.73 -8.39
C GLY A 84 7.69 -9.43 -7.57
N TYR A 85 8.07 -10.61 -8.04
CA TYR A 85 9.03 -11.51 -7.42
C TYR A 85 10.45 -10.91 -7.28
N ASN A 86 11.15 -11.26 -6.20
CA ASN A 86 12.57 -10.98 -5.96
C ASN A 86 12.97 -9.50 -6.05
N ASN A 87 12.18 -8.61 -5.44
CA ASN A 87 12.54 -7.19 -5.32
C ASN A 87 12.96 -6.87 -3.87
N PRO A 88 14.18 -6.32 -3.66
CA PRO A 88 14.58 -5.74 -2.38
C PRO A 88 13.61 -4.62 -1.98
N TRP A 89 13.37 -4.47 -0.68
CA TRP A 89 12.45 -3.46 -0.14
C TRP A 89 12.82 -2.04 -0.63
N SER A 90 14.11 -1.67 -0.59
CA SER A 90 14.60 -0.37 -1.07
C SER A 90 14.21 -0.08 -2.52
N ASP A 91 14.29 -1.08 -3.39
CA ASP A 91 14.02 -0.95 -4.82
C ASP A 91 12.52 -0.84 -5.07
N VAL A 92 11.72 -1.61 -4.31
CA VAL A 92 10.26 -1.50 -4.30
C VAL A 92 9.84 -0.10 -3.89
N MET A 93 10.36 0.42 -2.78
CA MET A 93 9.97 1.72 -2.26
C MET A 93 10.42 2.86 -3.17
N THR A 94 11.60 2.76 -3.77
CA THR A 94 12.07 3.71 -4.79
C THR A 94 11.14 3.73 -6.01
N ARG A 95 10.72 2.55 -6.48
CA ARG A 95 9.79 2.43 -7.61
C ARG A 95 8.40 2.96 -7.26
N TYR A 96 7.90 2.61 -6.08
CA TYR A 96 6.65 3.13 -5.54
C TYR A 96 6.67 4.66 -5.49
N GLU A 97 7.73 5.26 -4.94
CA GLU A 97 7.84 6.73 -4.87
C GLU A 97 7.80 7.36 -6.25
N LYS A 98 8.54 6.80 -7.22
CA LYS A 98 8.53 7.29 -8.60
C LYS A 98 7.15 7.20 -9.23
N VAL A 99 6.44 6.08 -9.03
CA VAL A 99 5.07 5.89 -9.55
C VAL A 99 4.10 6.87 -8.89
N ALA A 100 4.13 6.99 -7.55
CA ALA A 100 3.27 7.88 -6.80
C ALA A 100 3.47 9.35 -7.22
N THR A 101 4.72 9.81 -7.27
CA THR A 101 5.05 11.19 -7.65
C THR A 101 4.73 11.52 -9.11
N THR A 102 4.91 10.56 -10.03
CA THR A 102 4.71 10.81 -11.46
C THR A 102 3.24 10.74 -11.86
N LEU A 103 2.45 9.85 -11.24
CA LEU A 103 1.10 9.55 -11.71
C LEU A 103 -0.01 9.97 -10.73
N PHE A 104 0.25 9.99 -9.43
CA PHE A 104 -0.81 10.14 -8.42
C PHE A 104 -0.80 11.50 -7.72
N ASP A 105 0.38 12.09 -7.57
CA ASP A 105 0.52 13.38 -6.91
C ASP A 105 0.08 14.56 -7.78
N GLY A 106 -0.25 15.66 -7.11
CA GLY A 106 -0.61 16.93 -7.74
C GLY A 106 -2.10 17.12 -8.01
N PRO A 107 -2.50 18.32 -8.46
CA PRO A 107 -3.89 18.64 -8.77
C PRO A 107 -4.51 17.69 -9.81
N ASP A 108 -3.74 17.38 -10.85
CA ASP A 108 -4.14 16.54 -11.99
C ASP A 108 -3.74 15.06 -11.81
N GLY A 109 -3.27 14.69 -10.62
CA GLY A 109 -2.86 13.32 -10.32
C GLY A 109 -4.04 12.36 -10.16
N LEU A 110 -3.78 11.07 -10.40
CA LEU A 110 -4.77 9.99 -10.39
C LEU A 110 -5.36 9.65 -9.01
N GLY A 111 -4.91 10.25 -7.92
CA GLY A 111 -5.48 10.04 -6.58
C GLY A 111 -4.48 9.52 -5.54
N GLN A 112 -4.80 8.41 -4.87
CA GLN A 112 -3.95 7.84 -3.81
C GLN A 112 -3.35 6.51 -4.25
N CYS A 113 -2.03 6.36 -4.10
CA CYS A 113 -1.33 5.12 -4.36
C CYS A 113 -0.86 4.47 -3.04
N ILE A 114 -1.27 3.22 -2.83
CA ILE A 114 -0.90 2.40 -1.68
C ILE A 114 0.08 1.33 -2.14
N THR A 115 1.25 1.22 -1.52
CA THR A 115 2.13 0.08 -1.79
C THR A 115 1.78 -1.10 -0.90
N PHE A 116 1.65 -2.27 -1.51
CA PHE A 116 1.68 -3.55 -0.81
C PHE A 116 3.06 -4.18 -1.04
N ASP A 117 3.86 -4.24 0.01
CA ASP A 117 5.18 -4.84 -0.04
C ASP A 117 5.23 -6.13 0.77
N TRP A 118 5.69 -7.19 0.11
CA TRP A 118 5.76 -8.53 0.65
C TRP A 118 7.19 -9.07 0.55
N PRO A 119 7.59 -9.99 1.44
CA PRO A 119 8.91 -10.62 1.38
C PRO A 119 8.95 -11.57 0.18
N SER A 120 9.21 -11.00 -0.99
CA SER A 120 9.30 -11.69 -2.28
C SER A 120 10.59 -12.50 -2.44
N LYS A 121 11.06 -13.12 -1.35
CA LYS A 121 12.24 -13.98 -1.34
C LYS A 121 12.15 -14.94 -2.52
N GLY A 122 13.26 -15.06 -3.24
CA GLY A 122 13.41 -15.85 -4.45
C GLY A 122 13.23 -17.37 -4.26
N ASN A 123 12.21 -17.82 -3.53
CA ASN A 123 11.91 -19.22 -3.37
C ASN A 123 11.02 -19.68 -4.53
N LEU A 124 11.61 -20.46 -5.43
CA LEU A 124 11.02 -21.15 -6.58
C LEU A 124 9.89 -22.14 -6.23
N LEU A 125 9.45 -22.20 -4.97
CA LEU A 125 8.48 -23.16 -4.46
C LEU A 125 7.37 -22.42 -3.72
N LEU A 126 6.51 -21.73 -4.46
CA LEU A 126 5.09 -21.79 -4.13
C LEU A 126 4.61 -23.15 -4.66
N PRO A 127 4.46 -24.22 -3.86
CA PRO A 127 3.35 -25.08 -4.15
C PRO A 127 2.13 -24.16 -3.98
N LEU A 128 1.36 -23.99 -5.06
CA LEU A 128 -0.07 -23.69 -4.95
C LEU A 128 -0.67 -24.72 -3.97
N ARG A 129 -0.60 -24.45 -2.66
CA ARG A 129 -1.38 -25.18 -1.67
C ARG A 129 -2.77 -24.59 -1.72
N SER A 130 -3.49 -25.08 -2.72
CA SER A 130 -4.87 -25.53 -2.62
C SER A 130 -5.74 -24.71 -1.67
N PHE A 131 -6.56 -23.83 -2.23
CA PHE A 131 -7.92 -23.64 -1.75
C PHE A 131 -8.66 -24.99 -1.87
N ARG A 132 -8.45 -25.92 -0.93
CA ARG A 132 -9.41 -26.99 -0.66
C ARG A 132 -9.88 -26.84 0.77
N GLY A 133 -11.20 -26.93 0.89
CA GLY A 133 -11.98 -26.68 2.09
C GLY A 133 -11.37 -27.26 3.35
N ALA A 134 -11.62 -26.52 4.43
CA ALA A 134 -11.82 -27.09 5.75
C ALA A 134 -12.55 -28.44 5.63
N GLN A 135 -11.92 -29.51 6.08
CA GLN A 135 -12.64 -30.66 6.59
C GLN A 135 -12.63 -30.56 8.10
N ASP A 136 -13.83 -30.44 8.65
CA ASP A 136 -14.13 -30.46 10.08
C ASP A 136 -13.58 -31.75 10.73
N PRO A 137 -13.10 -31.68 11.98
CA PRO A 137 -12.80 -32.85 12.76
C PRO A 137 -14.09 -33.44 13.37
N HIS A 138 -14.30 -34.74 13.14
CA HIS A 138 -15.11 -35.59 14.02
C HIS A 138 -14.20 -36.22 15.07
#